data_AF-A0A9P9RRI3-F1
#
_entry.id   AF-A0A9P9RRI3-F1
#
_cell.length_a   1.000
_cell.length_b   1.000
_cell.length_c   1.000
_cell.angle_alpha   90.00
_cell.angle_beta   90.00
_cell.angle_gamma   90.00
#
_symmetry.space_group_name_H-M   'P 1'
#
loop_
_entity.id
_entity.type
_entity.pdbx_description
1 polymer ?
#
loop_
_entity_poly.entity_id
_entity_poly.type
_entity_poly.pdbx_seq_one_letter_code
_entity_poly.pdbx_strand_id
1 'polypeptide(L)'
;MSRHEDLKMSSQYTMETFVHHMHREQALSDFFSVLKPGRRLALYEYDHDSSKPALRYLSSYLDQINKYAAMPSNTLFKRGILLRMLEDAGFENVIVEDLSITLIH
;
A
#
# COMPACT_ATOMS: atom_id res chain seq x y z
N MET A 1 -24.63 3.02 -21.82
CA MET A 1 -23.66 3.29 -20.74
C MET A 1 -23.24 4.75 -20.83
N SER A 2 -23.06 5.42 -19.69
CA SER A 2 -22.63 6.83 -19.65
C SER A 2 -21.15 6.90 -20.03
N ARG A 3 -20.74 7.94 -20.79
CA ARG A 3 -19.34 8.19 -21.20
C ARG A 3 -18.35 8.17 -20.01
N HIS A 4 -18.82 8.41 -18.79
CA HIS A 4 -18.03 8.33 -17.56
C HIS A 4 -17.68 6.89 -17.12
N GLU A 5 -18.51 5.89 -17.43
CA GLU A 5 -18.19 4.48 -17.10
C GLU A 5 -17.15 3.88 -18.05
N ASP A 6 -17.10 4.36 -19.29
CA ASP A 6 -16.16 3.87 -20.30
C ASP A 6 -14.70 4.22 -19.97
N LEU A 7 -14.48 5.30 -19.18
CA LEU A 7 -13.15 5.75 -18.74
C LEU A 7 -12.65 5.03 -17.49
N LYS A 8 -13.49 4.24 -16.81
CA LYS A 8 -13.09 3.52 -15.59
C LYS A 8 -12.21 2.32 -15.91
N MET A 9 -11.25 2.04 -15.03
CA MET A 9 -10.30 0.95 -15.16
C MET A 9 -10.92 -0.39 -14.71
N SER A 10 -10.50 -1.47 -15.37
CA SER A 10 -10.90 -2.84 -15.03
C SER A 10 -10.06 -3.47 -13.91
N SER A 11 -8.87 -2.94 -13.63
CA SER A 11 -8.00 -3.37 -12.52
C SER A 11 -6.85 -2.37 -12.37
N GLN A 12 -6.25 -2.33 -11.19
CA GLN A 12 -5.06 -1.53 -10.90
C GLN A 12 -4.08 -2.34 -10.05
N TYR A 13 -2.79 -2.01 -10.14
CA TYR A 13 -1.80 -2.50 -9.20
C TYR A 13 -0.72 -1.45 -8.93
N THR A 14 -0.08 -1.53 -7.78
CA THR A 14 1.18 -0.83 -7.48
C THR A 14 2.27 -1.83 -7.17
N MET A 15 3.51 -1.45 -7.45
CA MET A 15 4.69 -2.19 -7.03
C MET A 15 5.70 -1.17 -6.53
N GLU A 16 5.93 -1.17 -5.22
CA GLU A 16 6.82 -0.23 -4.52
C GLU A 16 6.58 1.24 -4.90
N THR A 17 5.32 1.62 -5.10
CA THR A 17 4.98 2.95 -5.59
C THR A 17 4.09 3.68 -4.60
N PHE A 18 3.19 2.97 -3.93
CA PHE A 18 2.30 3.56 -2.95
C PHE A 18 3.07 4.08 -1.74
N VAL A 19 4.19 3.43 -1.39
CA VAL A 19 5.11 3.89 -0.34
C VAL A 19 5.65 5.32 -0.53
N HIS A 20 5.67 5.80 -1.78
CA HIS A 20 6.15 7.15 -2.12
C HIS A 20 5.08 8.25 -1.98
N HIS A 21 3.82 7.90 -1.73
CA HIS A 21 2.72 8.88 -1.73
C HIS A 21 2.56 9.60 -0.39
N MET A 22 2.61 10.93 -0.40
CA MET A 22 2.38 11.73 0.81
C MET A 22 0.94 11.65 1.34
N HIS A 23 -0.04 11.64 0.42
CA HIS A 23 -1.48 11.67 0.71
C HIS A 23 -2.12 10.33 0.36
N ARG A 24 -1.76 9.29 1.11
CA ARG A 24 -2.15 7.90 0.85
C ARG A 24 -3.66 7.68 0.82
N GLU A 25 -4.38 8.27 1.76
CA GLU A 25 -5.82 8.12 1.91
C GLU A 25 -6.53 8.71 0.68
N GLN A 26 -6.04 9.85 0.19
CA GLN A 26 -6.50 10.44 -1.06
C GLN A 26 -6.17 9.53 -2.25
N ALA A 27 -4.94 9.02 -2.34
CA ALA A 27 -4.54 8.12 -3.41
C ALA A 27 -5.39 6.85 -3.47
N LEU A 28 -5.73 6.24 -2.32
CA LEU A 28 -6.65 5.09 -2.28
C LEU A 28 -8.08 5.46 -2.68
N SER A 29 -8.57 6.62 -2.25
CA SER A 29 -9.88 7.15 -2.68
C SER A 29 -9.92 7.36 -4.20
N ASP A 30 -8.85 7.91 -4.76
CA ASP A 30 -8.71 8.13 -6.20
C ASP A 30 -8.67 6.79 -6.95
N PHE A 31 -7.86 5.83 -6.49
CA PHE A 31 -7.83 4.47 -7.06
C PHE A 31 -9.21 3.81 -7.04
N PHE A 32 -9.92 3.90 -5.91
CA PHE A 32 -11.27 3.37 -5.77
C PHE A 32 -12.25 4.04 -6.76
N SER A 33 -12.19 5.37 -6.89
CA SER A 33 -13.10 6.14 -7.72
C SER A 33 -13.01 5.79 -9.21
N VAL A 34 -11.79 5.50 -9.71
CA VAL A 34 -11.55 5.21 -11.13
C VAL A 34 -11.69 3.73 -11.47
N LEU A 35 -11.89 2.85 -10.49
CA LEU A 35 -12.25 1.45 -10.74
C LEU A 35 -13.74 1.30 -11.10
N LYS A 36 -14.02 0.36 -11.99
CA LYS A 36 -15.39 -0.16 -12.17
C LYS A 36 -15.81 -0.96 -10.92
N PRO A 37 -17.10 -0.97 -10.55
CA PRO A 37 -17.59 -1.81 -9.46
C PRO A 37 -17.17 -3.28 -9.61
N GLY A 38 -16.78 -3.91 -8.50
CA GLY A 38 -16.34 -5.31 -8.46
C GLY A 38 -14.95 -5.58 -9.05
N ARG A 39 -14.19 -4.55 -9.39
CA ARG A 39 -12.81 -4.68 -9.86
C ARG A 39 -11.79 -4.58 -8.73
N ARG A 40 -10.58 -5.05 -9.02
CA ARG A 40 -9.55 -5.31 -8.01
C ARG A 40 -8.40 -4.32 -8.10
N LEU A 41 -7.84 -4.02 -6.94
CA LEU A 41 -6.56 -3.35 -6.72
C LEU A 41 -5.59 -4.36 -6.09
N ALA A 42 -4.35 -4.41 -6.54
CA ALA A 42 -3.27 -5.16 -5.89
C ALA A 42 -2.15 -4.22 -5.46
N LEU A 43 -1.68 -4.31 -4.22
CA LEU A 43 -0.56 -3.53 -3.72
C LEU A 43 0.61 -4.49 -3.43
N TYR A 44 1.68 -4.39 -4.21
CA TYR A 44 2.95 -5.04 -3.92
C TYR A 44 3.85 -4.04 -3.20
N GLU A 45 3.72 -3.98 -1.88
CA GLU A 45 4.41 -3.02 -1.02
C GLU A 45 5.03 -3.74 0.18
N TYR A 46 6.07 -3.15 0.76
CA TYR A 46 6.68 -3.68 1.97
C TYR A 46 5.90 -3.23 3.22
N ASP A 47 5.90 -4.08 4.25
CA ASP A 47 5.52 -3.71 5.61
C ASP A 47 6.64 -4.07 6.60
N HIS A 48 6.58 -3.50 7.81
CA HIS A 48 7.56 -3.78 8.87
C HIS A 48 6.89 -4.18 10.19
N ASP A 49 7.51 -5.15 10.86
CA ASP A 49 7.10 -5.60 12.18
C ASP A 49 7.74 -4.73 13.27
N SER A 50 6.88 -4.02 14.00
CA SER A 50 7.30 -3.14 15.11
C SER A 50 7.41 -3.84 16.48
N SER A 51 7.34 -5.18 16.55
CA SER A 51 7.38 -5.94 17.80
C SER A 51 8.76 -6.52 18.19
N LYS A 52 9.76 -6.51 17.29
CA LYS A 52 11.07 -7.13 17.56
C LYS A 52 12.09 -6.17 18.22
N PRO A 53 12.82 -6.57 19.28
CA PRO A 53 13.78 -5.73 20.00
C PRO A 53 14.87 -5.05 19.14
N ALA A 54 15.10 -5.53 17.91
CA ALA A 54 16.01 -4.94 16.92
C ALA A 54 15.64 -3.51 16.45
N LEU A 55 14.49 -2.99 16.85
CA LEU A 55 13.87 -1.78 16.30
C LEU A 55 14.53 -0.45 16.63
N ARG A 56 15.29 -0.30 17.72
CA ARG A 56 15.84 1.03 18.05
C ARG A 56 16.90 1.48 17.03
N TYR A 57 17.72 0.54 16.55
CA TYR A 57 18.66 0.81 15.46
C TYR A 57 17.90 0.95 14.13
N LEU A 58 16.98 0.01 13.84
CA LEU A 58 16.19 0.00 12.61
C LEU A 58 15.36 1.29 12.39
N SER A 59 14.82 1.86 13.47
CA SER A 59 14.09 3.14 13.45
C SER A 59 14.91 4.27 12.84
N SER A 60 16.18 4.43 13.24
CA SER A 60 17.04 5.46 12.65
C SER A 60 17.35 5.21 11.17
N TYR A 61 17.37 3.94 10.72
CA TYR A 61 17.54 3.61 9.31
C TYR A 61 16.27 3.85 8.51
N LEU A 62 15.09 3.58 9.06
CA LEU A 62 13.81 3.87 8.38
C LEU A 62 13.67 5.37 8.12
N ASP A 63 14.03 6.22 9.09
CA ASP A 63 14.01 7.67 8.88
C ASP A 63 15.00 8.11 7.78
N GLN A 64 16.19 7.50 7.72
CA GLN A 64 17.15 7.75 6.65
C GLN A 64 16.64 7.26 5.30
N ILE A 65 16.09 6.03 5.21
CA ILE A 65 15.51 5.48 4.00
C ILE A 65 14.40 6.41 3.50
N ASN A 66 13.49 6.84 4.37
CA ASN A 66 12.42 7.74 3.97
C ASN A 66 12.94 9.06 3.41
N LYS A 67 13.98 9.63 4.03
CA LYS A 67 14.61 10.87 3.59
C LYS A 67 15.33 10.72 2.25
N TYR A 68 16.09 9.66 2.05
CA TYR A 68 16.96 9.51 0.88
C TYR A 68 16.29 8.78 -0.29
N ALA A 69 15.33 7.88 -0.02
CA ALA A 69 14.56 7.16 -1.03
C ALA A 69 13.20 7.83 -1.34
N ALA A 70 12.88 8.96 -0.68
CA ALA A 70 11.61 9.67 -0.85
C ALA A 70 10.37 8.77 -0.62
N MET A 71 10.41 7.98 0.46
CA MET A 71 9.38 7.00 0.83
C MET A 71 8.62 7.45 2.09
N PRO A 72 7.82 8.54 2.04
CA PRO A 72 7.21 9.13 3.23
C PRO A 72 6.21 8.22 3.96
N SER A 73 5.63 7.24 3.28
CA SER A 73 4.66 6.32 3.87
C SER A 73 5.29 5.12 4.56
N ASN A 74 6.57 4.87 4.30
CA ASN A 74 7.26 3.68 4.76
C ASN A 74 7.34 3.60 6.28
N THR A 75 7.30 4.70 7.04
CA THR A 75 7.23 4.62 8.52
C THR A 75 5.89 4.13 9.04
N LEU A 76 4.83 4.28 8.24
CA LEU A 76 3.45 3.95 8.61
C LEU A 76 3.06 2.53 8.24
N PHE A 77 3.72 1.90 7.26
CA PHE A 77 3.41 0.56 6.76
C PHE A 77 3.84 -0.53 7.76
N LYS A 78 3.31 -0.45 8.98
CA LYS A 78 3.39 -1.54 9.95
C LYS A 78 2.46 -2.66 9.51
N ARG A 79 2.78 -3.87 9.95
CA ARG A 79 1.93 -5.05 9.71
C ARG A 79 0.45 -4.75 10.02
N GLY A 80 -0.40 -4.99 9.03
CA GLY A 80 -1.86 -4.77 9.10
C GLY A 80 -2.34 -3.35 8.77
N ILE A 81 -1.48 -2.34 8.67
CA ILE A 81 -1.89 -0.96 8.33
C ILE A 81 -2.39 -0.87 6.90
N LEU A 82 -1.69 -1.48 5.93
CA LEU A 82 -2.13 -1.47 4.53
C LEU A 82 -3.51 -2.13 4.34
N LEU A 83 -3.76 -3.26 5.04
CA LEU A 83 -5.07 -3.89 5.06
C LEU A 83 -6.13 -2.92 5.58
N ARG A 84 -5.87 -2.29 6.73
CA ARG A 84 -6.81 -1.36 7.34
C ARG A 84 -7.12 -0.17 6.44
N MET A 85 -6.10 0.39 5.78
CA MET A 85 -6.27 1.51 4.87
C MET A 85 -7.12 1.15 3.64
N LEU A 86 -6.99 -0.07 3.12
CA LEU A 86 -7.83 -0.55 2.02
C LEU A 86 -9.30 -0.70 2.47
N GLU A 87 -9.53 -1.27 3.65
CA GLU A 87 -10.87 -1.38 4.22
C GLU A 87 -11.51 0.01 4.46
N ASP A 88 -10.75 0.94 5.06
CA ASP A 88 -11.21 2.30 5.33
C ASP A 88 -11.50 3.10 4.03
N ALA A 89 -10.83 2.76 2.92
CA ALA A 89 -11.11 3.33 1.60
C ALA A 89 -12.32 2.69 0.90
N GLY A 90 -12.93 1.65 1.47
CA GLY A 90 -14.12 0.97 0.94
C GLY A 90 -13.85 -0.27 0.11
N PHE A 91 -12.60 -0.77 0.06
CA PHE A 91 -12.33 -2.07 -0.55
C PHE A 91 -12.82 -3.20 0.35
N GLU A 92 -13.45 -4.21 -0.26
CA GLU A 92 -13.94 -5.41 0.40
C GLU A 92 -13.12 -6.64 -0.04
N ASN A 93 -13.15 -7.72 0.76
CA ASN A 93 -12.43 -8.96 0.49
C ASN A 93 -10.90 -8.77 0.34
N VAL A 94 -10.31 -7.96 1.22
CA VAL A 94 -8.86 -7.70 1.23
C VAL A 94 -8.11 -8.96 1.65
N ILE A 95 -7.20 -9.42 0.81
CA ILE A 95 -6.32 -10.57 1.06
C ILE A 95 -4.89 -10.05 1.17
N VAL A 96 -4.17 -10.49 2.20
CA VAL A 96 -2.75 -10.15 2.41
C VAL A 96 -1.93 -11.43 2.36
N GLU A 97 -0.91 -11.43 1.52
CA GLU A 97 0.05 -12.53 1.37
C GLU A 97 1.45 -12.01 1.69
N ASP A 98 2.15 -12.68 2.61
CA ASP A 98 3.54 -12.38 2.95
C ASP A 98 4.47 -13.10 1.96
N LEU A 99 5.04 -12.33 1.02
CA LEU A 99 5.92 -12.85 -0.02
C LEU A 99 7.38 -13.03 0.43
N SER A 100 7.74 -12.58 1.65
CA SER A 100 9.13 -12.64 2.14
C SER A 100 9.65 -14.07 2.33
N ILE A 101 8.76 -15.02 2.59
CA ILE A 101 9.09 -16.43 2.83
C ILE A 101 9.59 -17.11 1.54
N THR A 102 9.15 -16.64 0.37
CA THR A 102 9.47 -17.26 -0.94
C THR A 102 10.79 -16.75 -1.53
N LEU A 103 11.37 -15.68 -0.97
CA LEU A 103 12.55 -15.00 -1.51
C LEU A 103 13.90 -15.50 -0.95
N ILE A 104 13.90 -16.52 -0.09
CA ILE A 104 15.13 -17.10 0.50
C ILE A 104 15.47 -18.39 -0.26
N HIS A 105 16.44 -18.31 -1.18
CA HIS A 105 17.13 -19.45 -1.80
C HIS A 105 18.57 -19.55 -1.30
#